data_AF-A0A9E0URD3-F1
#
_entry.id   AF-A0A9E0URD3-F1
#
_cell.length_a   1.000
_cell.length_b   1.000
_cell.length_c   1.000
_cell.angle_alpha   90.00
_cell.angle_beta   90.00
_cell.angle_gamma   90.00
#
_symmetry.space_group_name_H-M   'P 1'
#
loop_
_entity.id
_entity.type
_entity.pdbx_description
1 polymer ?
#
loop_
_entity_poly.entity_id
_entity_poly.type
_entity_poly.pdbx_seq_one_letter_code
_entity_poly.pdbx_strand_id
1 'polypeptide(L)'
;VETALAKALGLDKSELPLLAISSRLDVDKGEAIVLVSAVDLELARVKEALRQSGISNLWMPKYIVRTDKIPLLVSGKLDLKALSDLAKA
;
A
#
# COMPACT_ATOMS: atom_id res chain seq x y z
N VAL A 1 -5.48 -3.62 -6.53
CA VAL A 1 -4.88 -2.25 -6.47
C VAL A 1 -3.36 -2.32 -6.41
N GLU A 2 -2.80 -3.11 -5.49
CA GLU A 2 -1.34 -3.19 -5.27
C GLU A 2 -0.56 -3.55 -6.53
N THR A 3 -0.97 -4.58 -7.26
CA THR A 3 -0.31 -5.00 -8.51
C THR A 3 -0.35 -3.91 -9.57
N ALA A 4 -1.47 -3.20 -9.71
CA ALA A 4 -1.60 -2.11 -10.67
C ALA A 4 -0.70 -0.93 -10.30
N LEU A 5 -0.68 -0.57 -9.01
CA LEU A 5 0.19 0.48 -8.48
C LEU A 5 1.67 0.11 -8.62
N ALA A 6 2.04 -1.13 -8.29
CA ALA A 6 3.40 -1.64 -8.46
C ALA A 6 3.84 -1.56 -9.92
N LYS A 7 2.98 -2.00 -10.85
CA LYS A 7 3.26 -1.91 -12.28
C LYS A 7 3.37 -0.47 -12.77
N ALA A 8 2.48 0.43 -12.32
CA ALA A 8 2.53 1.85 -12.68
C ALA A 8 3.79 2.55 -12.14
N LEU A 9 4.31 2.09 -11.00
CA LEU A 9 5.56 2.57 -10.41
C LEU A 9 6.80 1.81 -10.90
N GLY A 10 6.64 0.79 -11.75
CA GLY A 10 7.74 -0.04 -12.26
C GLY A 10 8.38 -0.97 -11.22
N LEU A 11 7.65 -1.28 -10.15
CA LEU A 11 8.06 -2.12 -9.02
C LEU A 11 7.66 -3.59 -9.20
N ASP A 12 7.03 -3.95 -10.32
CA ASP A 12 6.58 -5.32 -10.63
C ASP A 12 7.72 -6.31 -10.89
N LYS A 13 8.95 -5.81 -11.05
CA LYS A 13 10.15 -6.64 -11.29
C LYS A 13 10.71 -7.32 -10.04
N SER A 14 10.19 -6.99 -8.85
CA SER A 14 10.68 -7.58 -7.61
C SER A 14 9.97 -8.91 -7.33
N GLU A 15 10.74 -9.93 -6.95
CA GLU A 15 10.21 -11.24 -6.53
C GLU A 15 9.33 -11.15 -5.28
N LEU A 16 9.56 -10.12 -4.46
CA LEU A 16 8.77 -9.81 -3.27
C LEU A 16 7.90 -8.58 -3.54
N PRO A 17 6.66 -8.55 -3.01
CA PRO A 17 5.84 -7.35 -3.07
C PRO A 17 6.54 -6.20 -2.35
N LEU A 18 6.69 -5.08 -3.05
CA LEU A 18 7.23 -3.84 -2.49
C LEU A 18 6.14 -2.89 -2.00
N LEU A 19 4.88 -3.19 -2.33
CA LEU A 19 3.72 -2.38 -1.98
C LEU A 19 2.63 -3.28 -1.41
N ALA A 20 1.97 -2.78 -0.38
CA ALA A 20 0.79 -3.40 0.19
C ALA A 20 -0.23 -2.32 0.57
N ILE A 21 -1.51 -2.64 0.42
CA ILE A 21 -2.59 -1.76 0.88
C ILE A 21 -3.13 -2.31 2.19
N SER A 22 -3.26 -1.43 3.17
CA SER A 22 -3.83 -1.72 4.47
C SER A 22 -4.93 -0.71 4.77
N SER A 23 -5.74 -0.99 5.79
CA SER A 23 -6.75 -0.08 6.29
C SER A 23 -6.60 0.10 7.79
N ARG A 24 -6.93 1.30 8.26
CA ARG A 24 -7.02 1.62 9.68
C ARG A 24 -8.37 2.22 10.02
N LEU A 25 -8.81 1.99 11.25
CA LEU A 25 -9.96 2.68 11.80
C LEU A 25 -9.63 4.15 11.97
N ASP A 26 -10.35 5.01 11.27
CA ASP A 26 -10.17 6.46 11.32
C ASP A 26 -11.43 7.05 11.94
N VAL A 27 -11.27 7.79 13.03
CA VAL A 27 -12.37 8.31 13.87
C VAL A 27 -13.38 9.16 13.12
N ASP A 28 -13.00 9.70 11.96
CA ASP A 28 -13.81 10.65 11.18
C ASP A 28 -14.63 9.99 10.05
N LYS A 29 -14.13 8.89 9.45
CA LYS A 29 -14.75 8.22 8.29
C LYS A 29 -14.94 6.71 8.42
N GLY A 30 -14.75 6.16 9.62
CA GLY A 30 -14.82 4.72 9.87
C GLY A 30 -13.53 4.03 9.44
N GLU A 31 -13.14 4.13 8.17
CA GLU A 31 -11.95 3.46 7.62
C GLU A 31 -11.12 4.41 6.74
N ALA A 32 -9.80 4.44 6.97
CA ALA A 32 -8.83 5.11 6.11
C ALA A 32 -7.89 4.09 5.46
N ILE A 33 -7.66 4.27 4.16
CA ILE A 33 -6.69 3.48 3.39
C ILE A 33 -5.29 3.96 3.73
N VAL A 34 -4.39 3.03 4.04
CA VAL A 34 -2.97 3.25 4.29
C VAL A 34 -2.18 2.46 3.27
N LEU A 35 -1.27 3.12 2.55
CA LEU A 35 -0.33 2.42 1.68
C LEU A 35 0.92 2.11 2.47
N VAL A 36 1.28 0.83 2.54
CA VAL A 36 2.57 0.40 3.07
C VAL A 36 3.52 0.21 1.89
N SER A 37 4.68 0.87 1.92
CA SER A 37 5.69 0.78 0.88
C SER A 37 7.04 0.40 1.46
N ALA A 38 7.70 -0.57 0.83
CA ALA A 38 9.08 -0.95 1.12
C ALA A 38 10.12 -0.01 0.47
N VAL A 39 9.66 0.99 -0.28
CA VAL A 39 10.50 1.99 -0.96
C VAL A 39 10.01 3.39 -0.63
N ASP A 40 10.83 4.39 -0.94
CA ASP A 40 10.43 5.77 -0.74
C ASP A 40 9.38 6.16 -1.79
N LEU A 41 8.16 6.48 -1.34
CA LEU A 41 7.07 6.92 -2.20
C LEU A 41 6.41 8.17 -1.65
N GLU A 42 6.16 9.10 -2.56
CA GLU A 42 5.40 10.30 -2.28
C GLU A 42 3.91 10.09 -2.56
N LEU A 43 3.08 10.69 -1.70
CA LEU A 43 1.63 10.60 -1.78
C LEU A 43 1.07 11.18 -3.09
N ALA A 44 1.71 12.22 -3.61
CA ALA A 44 1.41 12.76 -4.94
C ALA A 44 1.63 11.71 -6.03
N ARG A 45 2.81 11.08 -6.06
CA ARG A 45 3.19 10.07 -7.06
C ARG A 45 2.31 8.83 -7.01
N VAL A 46 1.95 8.38 -5.80
CA VAL A 46 1.00 7.27 -5.60
C VAL A 46 -0.37 7.62 -6.16
N LYS A 47 -0.90 8.81 -5.83
CA LYS A 47 -2.21 9.27 -6.33
C LYS A 47 -2.24 9.35 -7.85
N GLU A 48 -1.16 9.87 -8.46
CA GLU A 48 -0.99 9.93 -9.91
C GLU A 48 -0.99 8.52 -10.52
N ALA A 49 -0.17 7.62 -9.99
CA ALA A 49 -0.08 6.24 -10.47
C ALA A 49 -1.40 5.47 -10.34
N LEU A 50 -2.14 5.68 -9.24
CA LEU A 50 -3.49 5.12 -9.05
C LEU A 50 -4.48 5.66 -10.09
N ARG A 51 -4.46 6.97 -10.34
CA ARG A 51 -5.30 7.61 -11.37
C ARG A 51 -4.97 7.09 -12.77
N GLN A 52 -3.69 7.01 -13.11
CA GLN A 52 -3.23 6.47 -14.39
C GLN A 52 -3.61 5.00 -14.57
N SER A 53 -3.65 4.24 -13.47
CA SER A 53 -4.12 2.86 -13.45
C SER A 53 -5.65 2.71 -13.51
N GLY A 54 -6.41 3.82 -13.55
CA GLY A 54 -7.88 3.81 -13.56
C GLY A 54 -8.50 3.35 -12.22
N ILE A 55 -7.75 3.42 -11.12
CA ILE A 55 -8.25 3.03 -9.81
C ILE A 55 -9.17 4.12 -9.25
N SER A 56 -10.32 3.70 -8.72
CA SER A 56 -11.30 4.61 -8.12
C SER A 56 -10.73 5.39 -6.94
N ASN A 57 -11.20 6.63 -6.77
CA ASN A 57 -10.75 7.56 -5.72
C ASN A 57 -10.96 7.02 -4.29
N LEU A 58 -11.82 6.00 -4.12
CA LEU A 58 -12.04 5.29 -2.86
C LEU A 58 -10.78 4.56 -2.36
N TRP A 59 -9.91 4.12 -3.27
CA TRP A 59 -8.67 3.41 -2.94
C TRP A 59 -7.47 4.35 -2.76
N MET A 60 -7.68 5.67 -2.77
CA MET A 60 -6.60 6.60 -2.54
C MET A 60 -6.13 6.50 -1.09
N PRO A 61 -4.87 6.10 -0.84
CA PRO A 61 -4.34 6.08 0.49
C PRO A 61 -4.28 7.50 1.06
N LYS A 62 -4.74 7.64 2.29
CA LYS A 62 -4.61 8.88 3.07
C LYS A 62 -3.24 8.98 3.75
N TYR A 63 -2.66 7.83 4.08
CA TYR A 63 -1.39 7.72 4.78
C TYR A 63 -0.46 6.79 4.00
N ILE A 64 0.83 7.09 4.04
CA ILE A 64 1.87 6.21 3.53
C ILE A 64 2.77 5.83 4.69
N VAL A 65 2.97 4.53 4.87
CA VAL A 65 3.86 3.97 5.88
C VAL A 65 5.04 3.34 5.15
N ARG A 66 6.23 3.87 5.42
CA ARG A 66 7.48 3.32 4.89
C ARG A 66 7.94 2.19 5.80
N THR A 67 8.27 1.05 5.20
CA THR A 67 8.85 -0.11 5.87
C THR A 67 10.12 -0.53 5.13
N ASP A 68 10.94 -1.36 5.77
CA ASP A 68 12.14 -1.94 5.13
C ASP A 68 11.76 -3.07 4.16
N LYS A 69 10.73 -3.84 4.53
CA LYS A 69 10.15 -4.90 3.70
C LYS A 69 8.66 -5.07 3.99
N ILE A 70 7.91 -5.50 2.99
CA ILE A 70 6.52 -5.89 3.19
C ILE A 70 6.50 -7.20 3.99
N PRO A 71 5.78 -7.26 5.11
CA PRO A 71 5.71 -8.47 5.92
C PRO A 71 4.95 -9.56 5.15
N LEU A 72 5.59 -10.72 5.07
CA LEU A 72 5.08 -11.88 4.35
C LEU A 72 5.06 -13.07 5.31
N LEU A 73 4.02 -13.88 5.18
CA LEU A 73 3.91 -15.17 5.84
C LEU A 73 4.92 -16.15 5.24
N VAL A 74 5.29 -17.18 5.99
CA VAL A 74 6.14 -18.31 5.55
C VAL A 74 5.66 -18.95 4.24
N SER A 75 4.36 -18.87 3.95
CA SER A 75 3.77 -19.35 2.68
C SER A 75 3.92 -18.40 1.49
N GLY A 76 4.60 -17.26 1.63
CA GLY A 76 4.75 -16.23 0.59
C GLY A 76 3.53 -15.33 0.40
N LYS A 77 2.55 -15.38 1.31
CA LYS A 77 1.35 -14.53 1.30
C LYS A 77 1.57 -13.26 2.10
N LEU A 78 0.85 -12.18 1.77
CA LEU A 78 0.88 -10.93 2.54
C LEU A 78 0.41 -11.15 3.99
N ASP A 79 1.19 -10.64 4.95
CA ASP A 79 0.83 -10.70 6.36
C ASP A 79 -0.09 -9.52 6.70
N LEU A 80 -1.40 -9.75 6.59
CA LEU A 80 -2.43 -8.75 6.87
C LEU A 80 -2.39 -8.26 8.32
N LYS A 81 -1.93 -9.09 9.27
CA LYS A 81 -1.89 -8.73 10.68
C LYS A 81 -0.79 -7.71 10.93
N ALA A 82 0.42 -7.97 10.43
CA ALA A 82 1.54 -7.04 10.49
C ALA A 82 1.27 -5.76 9.67
N LEU A 83 0.63 -5.87 8.50
CA LEU A 83 0.22 -4.69 7.73
C LEU A 83 -0.82 -3.83 8.45
N SER A 84 -1.78 -4.45 9.14
CA SER A 84 -2.75 -3.72 9.96
C SER A 84 -2.08 -3.03 11.14
N ASP A 85 -1.08 -3.68 11.75
CA ASP A 85 -0.29 -3.10 12.83
C ASP A 85 0.53 -1.89 12.36
N LEU A 86 1.24 -2.03 11.23
CA LEU A 86 1.97 -0.95 10.56
C LEU A 86 1.05 0.22 10.18
N ALA A 87 -0.20 -0.05 9.81
CA ALA A 87 -1.17 0.98 9.45
C ALA A 87 -1.79 1.70 10.66
N LYS A 88 -1.74 1.09 11.85
CA LYS A 88 -2.22 1.67 13.10
C LYS A 88 -1.16 2.53 13.80
N ALA A 89 0.12 2.20 13.61
CA ALA A 89 1.26 2.96 14.12
C ALA A 89 1.27 4.40 13.57
#